data_AF-A0A928CJ41-F1
#
_entry.id   AF-A0A928CJ41-F1
#
_cell.length_a   1.000
_cell.length_b   1.000
_cell.length_c   1.000
_cell.angle_alpha   90.00
_cell.angle_beta   90.00
_cell.angle_gamma   90.00
#
_symmetry.space_group_name_H-M   'P 1'
#
loop_
_entity.id
_entity.type
_entity.pdbx_description
1 polymer ?
#
loop_
_entity_poly.entity_id
_entity_poly.type
_entity_poly.pdbx_seq_one_letter_code
_entity_poly.pdbx_strand_id
1 'polypeptide(L)'
;MIKLLASIFIKNKDDFTNPQVRRHYGILCGAVGIILNILLFCGKLFAGFIAKSVAITADAFNNLSDAGSSIISMIGFKMAGKKPDAEHPFGHK
;
A
#
# COMPACT_ATOMS: atom_id res chain seq x y z
N MET A 1 1.88 -13.90 7.11
CA MET A 1 2.08 -12.49 7.46
C MET A 1 0.76 -11.72 7.58
N ILE A 2 0.01 -11.46 6.50
CA ILE A 2 -1.21 -10.63 6.55
C ILE A 2 -2.30 -11.18 7.48
N LYS A 3 -2.51 -12.51 7.57
CA LYS A 3 -3.47 -13.11 8.52
C LYS A 3 -3.14 -12.79 10.00
N LEU A 4 -1.85 -12.67 10.34
CA LEU A 4 -1.41 -12.31 11.70
C LEU A 4 -1.71 -10.83 11.97
N LEU A 5 -1.29 -9.94 11.06
CA LEU A 5 -1.58 -8.50 11.14
C LEU A 5 -3.09 -8.24 11.18
N ALA A 6 -3.87 -8.91 10.35
CA ALA A 6 -5.33 -8.80 10.34
C ALA A 6 -5.96 -9.28 11.64
N SER A 7 -5.39 -10.30 12.30
CA SER A 7 -5.88 -10.73 13.62
C SER A 7 -5.68 -9.70 14.73
N ILE A 8 -4.72 -8.79 14.55
CA ILE A 8 -4.42 -7.72 15.50
C ILE A 8 -5.26 -6.47 15.19
N PHE A 9 -5.40 -6.12 13.91
CA PHE A 9 -6.00 -4.85 13.48
C PHE A 9 -7.46 -4.93 13.00
N ILE A 10 -7.99 -6.11 12.68
CA ILE A 10 -9.32 -6.28 12.07
C ILE A 10 -10.21 -7.14 12.99
N LYS A 11 -11.30 -6.56 13.47
CA LYS A 11 -12.34 -7.27 14.24
C LYS A 11 -13.27 -8.03 13.28
N ASN A 12 -13.70 -9.24 13.64
CA ASN A 12 -14.50 -10.13 12.78
C ASN A 12 -13.83 -10.41 11.42
N LYS A 13 -12.52 -10.66 11.44
CA LYS A 13 -11.65 -10.82 10.26
C LYS A 13 -12.04 -11.94 9.28
N ASP A 14 -12.92 -12.86 9.70
CA ASP A 14 -13.40 -14.01 8.92
C ASP A 14 -14.75 -13.74 8.23
N ASP A 15 -15.40 -12.59 8.50
CA ASP A 15 -16.60 -12.13 7.80
C ASP A 15 -16.22 -11.43 6.48
N PHE A 16 -15.86 -12.22 5.47
CA PHE A 16 -15.48 -11.72 4.15
C PHE A 16 -16.66 -11.14 3.35
N THR A 17 -17.89 -11.43 3.77
CA THR A 17 -19.11 -10.89 3.16
C THR A 17 -19.33 -9.42 3.51
N ASN A 18 -18.77 -8.94 4.63
CA ASN A 18 -18.91 -7.56 5.05
C ASN A 18 -17.99 -6.61 4.24
N PRO A 19 -18.55 -5.62 3.53
CA PRO A 19 -17.77 -4.63 2.78
C PRO A 19 -16.77 -3.85 3.63
N GLN A 20 -17.06 -3.64 4.91
CA GLN A 20 -16.16 -2.94 5.82
C GLN A 20 -14.90 -3.78 6.09
N VAL A 21 -15.04 -5.08 6.36
CA VAL A 21 -13.91 -5.98 6.61
C VAL A 21 -13.00 -6.02 5.38
N ARG A 22 -13.57 -6.15 4.19
CA ARG A 22 -12.82 -6.10 2.92
C ARG A 22 -12.03 -4.81 2.73
N ARG A 23 -12.63 -3.66 3.10
CA ARG A 23 -11.95 -2.36 3.05
C ARG A 23 -10.77 -2.28 4.02
N HIS A 24 -10.94 -2.77 5.26
CA HIS A 24 -9.85 -2.80 6.25
C HIS A 24 -8.69 -3.70 5.79
N TYR A 25 -8.98 -4.84 5.16
CA TYR A 25 -7.95 -5.67 4.54
C TYR A 25 -7.23 -4.94 3.40
N GLY A 26 -7.96 -4.24 2.52
CA GLY A 26 -7.35 -3.44 1.44
C GLY A 26 -6.39 -2.37 1.96
N ILE A 27 -6.82 -1.62 2.98
CA ILE A 27 -5.97 -0.58 3.62
C ILE A 27 -4.76 -1.21 4.30
N LEU A 28 -4.95 -2.31 5.04
CA LEU A 28 -3.86 -2.99 5.73
C LEU A 28 -2.81 -3.52 4.74
N CYS A 29 -3.24 -4.20 3.67
CA CYS A 29 -2.34 -4.70 2.63
C CYS A 29 -1.60 -3.57 1.92
N GLY A 30 -2.31 -2.49 1.55
CA GLY A 30 -1.71 -1.32 0.91
C GLY A 30 -0.67 -0.64 1.80
N ALA A 31 -1.01 -0.39 3.06
CA ALA A 31 -0.10 0.23 4.02
C ALA A 31 1.15 -0.62 4.28
N VAL A 32 0.99 -1.94 4.46
CA VAL A 32 2.12 -2.86 4.63
C VAL A 32 3.01 -2.87 3.39
N GLY A 33 2.44 -2.91 2.19
CA GLY A 33 3.20 -2.87 0.93
C GLY A 33 4.02 -1.58 0.76
N ILE A 34 3.44 -0.43 1.12
CA ILE A 34 4.15 0.86 1.08
C ILE A 34 5.30 0.87 2.09
N ILE A 35 5.06 0.45 3.33
CA ILE A 35 6.08 0.43 4.38
C ILE A 35 7.25 -0.48 3.98
N LEU A 36 6.97 -1.66 3.45
CA LEU A 36 8.00 -2.60 3.02
C LEU A 36 8.87 -2.03 1.89
N ASN A 37 8.26 -1.36 0.90
CA ASN A 37 9.02 -0.73 -0.19
C ASN A 37 9.90 0.42 0.31
N ILE A 38 9.41 1.24 1.24
CA ILE A 38 10.22 2.31 1.86
C ILE A 38 11.38 1.71 2.65
N LEU A 39 11.15 0.64 3.42
CA LEU A 39 12.20 -0.05 4.16
C LEU A 39 13.26 -0.64 3.22
N LEU A 40 12.84 -1.27 2.12
CA LEU A 40 13.76 -1.78 1.10
C LEU A 40 14.56 -0.66 0.43
N PHE A 41 13.92 0.46 0.10
CA PHE A 41 14.60 1.63 -0.44
C PHE A 41 15.67 2.14 0.52
N CYS A 42 15.34 2.37 1.79
CA CYS A 42 16.31 2.84 2.79
C CYS A 42 17.47 1.85 2.97
N GLY A 43 17.18 0.54 3.06
CA GLY A 43 18.19 -0.50 3.19
C GLY A 43 19.13 -0.56 1.98
N LYS A 44 18.58 -0.52 0.77
CA LYS A 44 19.36 -0.53 -0.48
C LYS A 44 20.14 0.75 -0.67
N LEU A 45 19.58 1.92 -0.34
CA LEU A 45 20.32 3.18 -0.38
C LEU A 45 21.54 3.13 0.54
N PHE A 46 21.36 2.65 1.78
CA PHE A 46 22.45 2.54 2.73
C PHE A 46 23.52 1.54 2.25
N ALA A 47 23.09 0.37 1.77
CA ALA A 47 23.99 -0.63 1.19
C ALA A 47 24.71 -0.11 -0.06
N GLY A 48 24.02 0.63 -0.94
CA GLY A 48 24.58 1.24 -2.14
C GLY A 48 25.59 2.33 -1.83
N PHE A 49 25.36 3.12 -0.78
CA PHE A 49 26.30 4.12 -0.29
C PHE A 49 27.58 3.47 0.24
N ILE A 50 27.47 2.44 1.08
CA ILE A 50 28.64 1.70 1.61
C ILE A 50 29.40 1.02 0.48
N ALA A 51 28.69 0.37 -0.44
CA ALA A 51 29.29 -0.33 -1.58
C ALA A 51 29.79 0.61 -2.69
N LYS A 52 29.52 1.93 -2.59
CA LYS A 52 29.75 2.93 -3.66
C LYS A 52 29.19 2.48 -5.02
N SER A 53 28.06 1.78 -5.00
CA SER A 53 27.48 1.15 -6.19
C SER A 53 26.31 1.96 -6.73
N VAL A 54 26.49 2.49 -7.93
CA VAL A 54 25.43 3.17 -8.68
C VAL A 54 24.30 2.20 -9.01
N ALA A 55 24.61 0.92 -9.29
CA ALA A 55 23.60 -0.09 -9.60
C ALA A 55 22.66 -0.36 -8.41
N ILE A 56 23.20 -0.52 -7.20
CA ILE A 56 22.39 -0.75 -5.99
C ILE A 56 21.57 0.50 -5.64
N THR A 57 22.16 1.68 -5.84
CA THR A 57 21.46 2.95 -5.60
C THR A 57 20.29 3.11 -6.59
N ALA A 58 20.49 2.81 -7.87
CA ALA A 58 19.43 2.84 -8.88
C ALA A 58 18.32 1.81 -8.58
N ASP A 59 18.69 0.62 -8.12
CA ASP A 59 17.74 -0.41 -7.70
C ASP A 59 16.93 0.01 -6.46
N ALA A 60 17.53 0.79 -5.55
CA ALA A 60 16.79 1.40 -4.44
C ALA A 60 15.67 2.32 -4.97
N PHE A 61 15.97 3.18 -5.95
CA PHE A 61 14.98 4.11 -6.52
C PHE A 61 13.80 3.39 -7.18
N ASN A 62 13.97 2.16 -7.68
CA ASN A 62 12.84 1.35 -8.14
C ASN A 62 11.86 1.06 -6.99
N ASN A 63 12.36 0.64 -5.81
CA ASN A 63 11.49 0.43 -4.64
C ASN A 63 10.82 1.73 -4.16
N LEU A 64 11.48 2.87 -4.33
CA LEU A 64 10.85 4.16 -4.05
C LEU A 64 9.68 4.45 -5.02
N SER A 65 9.88 4.19 -6.32
CA SER A 65 8.83 4.32 -7.33
C SER A 65 7.64 3.41 -7.06
N ASP A 66 7.90 2.18 -6.64
CA ASP A 66 6.86 1.21 -6.25
C ASP A 66 6.08 1.67 -5.01
N ALA A 67 6.75 2.25 -4.01
CA ALA A 67 6.10 2.87 -2.86
C ALA A 67 5.20 4.04 -3.30
N GLY A 68 5.70 4.92 -4.16
CA GLY A 68 4.93 6.05 -4.71
C GLY A 68 3.70 5.58 -5.49
N SER A 69 3.86 4.61 -6.37
CA SER A 69 2.77 4.01 -7.16
C SER A 69 1.72 3.35 -6.26
N SER A 70 2.16 2.71 -5.17
CA SER A 70 1.27 2.12 -4.17
C SER A 70 0.48 3.17 -3.38
N ILE A 71 1.10 4.31 -3.05
CA ILE A 71 0.41 5.45 -2.41
C ILE A 71 -0.67 5.99 -3.35
N ILE A 72 -0.33 6.24 -4.62
CA ILE A 72 -1.28 6.74 -5.62
C ILE A 72 -2.45 5.76 -5.79
N SER A 73 -2.15 4.45 -5.89
CA SER A 73 -3.17 3.40 -5.97
C SER A 73 -4.08 3.38 -4.74
N MET A 74 -3.54 3.60 -3.55
CA MET A 74 -4.33 3.63 -2.31
C MET A 74 -5.23 4.87 -2.23
N ILE A 75 -4.76 6.02 -2.72
CA ILE A 75 -5.58 7.23 -2.88
C ILE A 75 -6.68 6.98 -3.91
N GLY A 76 -6.34 6.39 -5.06
CA GLY A 76 -7.30 6.01 -6.10
C GLY A 76 -8.39 5.08 -5.56
N PHE A 77 -8.01 4.07 -4.76
CA PHE A 77 -8.96 3.18 -4.10
C PHE A 77 -9.88 3.92 -3.12
N LYS A 78 -9.36 4.91 -2.39
CA LYS A 78 -10.17 5.75 -1.50
C LYS A 78 -11.15 6.63 -2.27
N MET A 79 -10.74 7.15 -3.43
CA MET A 79 -11.60 7.94 -4.33
C MET A 79 -12.67 7.07 -4.98
N ALA A 80 -12.31 5.87 -5.47
CA ALA A 80 -13.23 4.91 -6.06
C ALA A 80 -14.32 4.43 -5.08
N GLY A 81 -13.98 4.34 -3.79
CA GLY A 81 -14.93 3.99 -2.72
C GLY A 81 -15.84 5.14 -2.26
N LYS A 82 -15.76 6.33 -2.85
CA LYS A 82 -16.58 7.50 -2.47
C LYS A 82 -18.01 7.32 -2.99
N LYS A 83 -19.00 7.75 -2.17
CA LYS A 83 -20.42 7.68 -2.54
C LYS A 83 -20.69 8.54 -3.79
N PRO A 84 -21.70 8.18 -4.62
CA PRO A 84 -22.12 9.03 -5.73
C PRO A 84 -22.39 10.46 -5.28
N ASP A 85 -21.92 11.42 -6.06
CA ASP A 85 -22.22 12.84 -5.89
C ASP A 85 -22.86 13.40 -7.15
N ALA A 86 -23.22 14.69 -7.13
CA ALA A 86 -23.92 15.34 -8.23
C ALA A 86 -23.13 15.34 -9.55
N GLU A 87 -21.78 15.31 -9.48
CA GLU A 87 -20.91 15.23 -10.64
C GLU A 87 -20.73 13.78 -11.11
N HIS A 88 -20.89 12.80 -10.22
CA HIS A 88 -20.74 11.37 -10.49
C HIS A 88 -21.96 10.57 -10.05
N PRO A 89 -23.10 10.67 -10.78
CA PRO A 89 -24.38 10.07 -10.40
C PRO A 89 -24.37 8.53 -10.34
N PHE A 90 -23.41 7.87 -10.98
CA PHE A 90 -23.21 6.41 -10.92
C PHE A 90 -22.11 5.97 -9.92
N GLY A 91 -21.53 6.91 -9.15
CA GLY A 91 -20.41 6.66 -8.25
C GLY A 91 -19.03 6.91 -8.89
N HIS A 92 -18.00 7.03 -8.05
CA HIS A 92 -16.62 7.35 -8.46
C HIS A 92 -15.79 6.15 -8.95
N LYS A 93 -16.44 5.07 -9.43
CA LYS A 93 -15.83 3.74 -9.63
C LYS A 93 -14.40 3.75 -10.17
#